data_AF-M2Z3C6-F1
#
_entry.id   AF-M2Z3C6-F1
#
_cell.length_a   1.000
_cell.length_b   1.000
_cell.length_c   1.000
_cell.angle_alpha   90.00
_cell.angle_beta   90.00
_cell.angle_gamma   90.00
#
_symmetry.space_group_name_H-M   'P 1'
#
loop_
_entity.id
_entity.type
_entity.pdbx_description
1 polymer ?
#
loop_
_entity_poly.entity_id
_entity_poly.type
_entity_poly.pdbx_seq_one_letter_code
_entity_poly.pdbx_strand_id
1 'polypeptide(L)'
;MRKREIDIEDISRNVIIQATWIASAEYQFNEGVVEICLAPALIPYLLDIRKNYTTVALKYVIGVKSAYAIRLYELLKQYQGIGTRVVSIADLR
;
A
#
# COMPACT_ATOMS: atom_id res chain seq x y z
N MET A 1 -6.74 -7.62 16.00
CA MET A 1 -6.39 -6.99 14.71
C MET A 1 -7.67 -6.40 14.11
N ARG A 2 -7.73 -5.08 13.85
CA ARG A 2 -8.91 -4.46 13.22
C ARG A 2 -9.00 -4.94 11.77
N LYS A 3 -10.14 -5.54 11.38
CA LYS A 3 -10.44 -5.81 9.96
C LYS A 3 -10.42 -4.50 9.20
N ARG A 4 -9.50 -4.36 8.25
CA ARG A 4 -9.52 -3.30 7.25
C ARG A 4 -10.13 -3.89 6.00
N GLU A 5 -11.37 -3.53 5.74
CA GLU A 5 -12.09 -3.87 4.52
C GLU A 5 -11.79 -2.78 3.47
N ILE A 6 -11.62 -3.19 2.23
CA ILE A 6 -11.34 -2.35 1.07
C ILE A 6 -12.49 -2.54 0.11
N ASP A 7 -13.17 -1.46 -0.24
CA ASP A 7 -14.16 -1.46 -1.30
C ASP A 7 -13.45 -1.13 -2.62
N ILE A 8 -13.51 -2.06 -3.56
CA ILE A 8 -12.95 -1.92 -4.89
C ILE A 8 -14.11 -1.74 -5.86
N GLU A 9 -14.21 -0.55 -6.45
CA GLU A 9 -15.22 -0.24 -7.45
C GLU A 9 -14.70 -0.64 -8.84
N ASP A 10 -15.35 -1.62 -9.47
CA ASP A 10 -15.08 -1.97 -10.87
C ASP A 10 -16.08 -1.26 -11.78
N ILE A 11 -15.63 -0.15 -12.37
CA ILE A 11 -16.42 0.72 -13.27
C ILE A 11 -16.89 -0.04 -14.52
N SER A 12 -16.16 -1.07 -14.96
CA SER A 12 -16.49 -1.82 -16.18
C SER A 12 -17.63 -2.81 -15.95
N ARG A 13 -17.77 -3.31 -14.72
CA ARG A 13 -18.81 -4.29 -14.35
C ARG A 13 -19.94 -3.69 -13.52
N ASN A 14 -19.80 -2.44 -13.06
CA ASN A 14 -20.72 -1.77 -12.15
C ASN A 14 -20.99 -2.59 -10.87
N VAL A 15 -19.93 -3.15 -10.28
CA VAL A 15 -19.97 -3.97 -9.06
C VAL A 15 -18.97 -3.43 -8.05
N ILE A 16 -19.36 -3.46 -6.77
CA ILE A 16 -18.49 -3.18 -5.63
C ILE A 16 -17.97 -4.51 -5.09
N ILE A 17 -16.65 -4.68 -5.10
CA ILE A 17 -15.98 -5.85 -4.54
C ILE A 17 -15.45 -5.47 -3.16
N GLN A 18 -16.00 -6.10 -2.12
CA GLN A 18 -15.47 -5.96 -0.76
C GLN A 18 -14.35 -6.98 -0.54
N ALA A 19 -13.13 -6.50 -0.37
CA ALA A 19 -11.94 -7.31 -0.18
C ALA A 19 -11.29 -7.02 1.18
N THR A 20 -10.53 -8.00 1.68
CA THR A 20 -9.63 -7.81 2.83
C THR A 20 -8.19 -7.72 2.34
N TRP A 21 -7.29 -7.16 3.14
CA TRP A 21 -5.86 -7.13 2.82
C TRP A 21 -5.20 -8.52 2.89
N ILE A 22 -5.55 -9.27 3.94
CA ILE A 22 -4.90 -10.53 4.31
C ILE A 22 -5.96 -11.63 4.30
N ALA A 23 -5.74 -12.66 3.48
CA ALA A 23 -6.57 -13.87 3.46
C ALA A 23 -6.23 -14.79 4.64
N SER A 24 -4.95 -14.99 4.92
CA SER A 24 -4.47 -15.76 6.06
C SER A 24 -3.14 -15.22 6.58
N ALA A 25 -2.90 -15.43 7.87
CA ALA A 25 -1.60 -15.18 8.49
C ALA A 25 -1.29 -16.38 9.40
N GLU A 26 -0.17 -17.04 9.14
CA GLU A 26 0.29 -18.22 9.86
C GLU A 26 1.59 -17.89 10.57
N TYR A 27 1.65 -18.19 11.87
CA TYR A 27 2.86 -18.04 12.65
C TYR A 27 3.49 -19.42 12.86
N GLN A 28 4.70 -19.59 12.36
CA GLN A 28 5.46 -20.81 12.56
C GLN A 28 6.15 -20.71 13.93
N PHE A 29 5.54 -21.36 14.93
CA PHE A 29 6.03 -21.37 16.30
C PHE A 29 7.48 -21.87 16.37
N ASN A 30 8.29 -21.22 17.20
CA ASN A 30 9.73 -21.48 17.41
C ASN A 30 10.66 -21.14 16.24
N GLU A 31 10.14 -20.75 15.07
CA GLU A 31 10.97 -20.31 13.93
C GLU A 31 11.04 -18.78 13.81
N GLY A 32 10.13 -18.06 14.46
CA GLY A 32 10.06 -16.59 14.37
C GLY A 32 9.61 -16.09 12.99
N VAL A 33 9.03 -16.97 12.18
CA VAL A 33 8.56 -16.68 10.82
C VAL A 33 7.05 -16.47 10.83
N VAL A 34 6.60 -15.40 10.17
CA VAL A 34 5.19 -15.12 9.91
C VAL A 34 4.97 -15.23 8.40
N GLU A 35 4.11 -16.13 7.99
CA GLU A 35 3.67 -16.27 6.62
C GLU A 35 2.33 -15.54 6.44
N ILE A 36 2.23 -14.72 5.38
CA ILE A 36 1.04 -13.90 5.13
C ILE A 36 0.59 -14.14 3.70
N CYS A 37 -0.67 -14.54 3.54
CA CYS A 37 -1.31 -14.68 2.24
C CYS A 37 -2.18 -13.46 1.95
N LEU A 38 -1.93 -12.81 0.81
CA LEU A 38 -2.73 -11.68 0.34
C LEU A 38 -4.06 -12.16 -0.25
N ALA A 39 -5.11 -11.36 -0.10
CA ALA A 39 -6.41 -11.73 -0.68
C ALA A 39 -6.33 -11.83 -2.21
N PRO A 40 -6.87 -12.91 -2.83
CA PRO A 40 -6.84 -13.08 -4.29
C PRO A 40 -7.47 -11.92 -5.06
N ALA A 41 -8.48 -11.27 -4.48
CA ALA A 41 -9.13 -10.09 -5.05
C ALA A 41 -8.17 -8.90 -5.25
N LEU A 42 -7.09 -8.82 -4.49
CA LEU A 42 -6.09 -7.75 -4.61
C LEU A 42 -5.00 -8.05 -5.64
N ILE A 43 -4.75 -9.32 -5.96
CA ILE A 43 -3.71 -9.75 -6.91
C ILE A 43 -3.74 -8.94 -8.23
N PRO A 44 -4.87 -8.80 -8.95
CA PRO A 44 -4.88 -8.07 -10.22
C PRO A 44 -4.48 -6.60 -10.07
N TYR A 45 -4.83 -5.95 -8.95
CA TYR A 45 -4.47 -4.56 -8.66
C TYR A 45 -3.02 -4.41 -8.20
N LEU A 46 -2.44 -5.45 -7.59
CA LEU A 46 -1.01 -5.49 -7.23
C LEU A 46 -0.11 -5.78 -8.43
N LEU A 47 -0.60 -6.42 -9.49
CA LEU A 47 0.21 -6.75 -10.67
C LEU A 47 0.42 -5.56 -11.62
N ASP A 48 -0.46 -4.56 -11.59
CA ASP A 48 -0.29 -3.30 -12.34
C ASP A 48 0.82 -2.40 -11.75
N ILE A 49 1.34 -2.78 -10.57
CA ILE A 49 2.49 -2.13 -9.92
C ILE A 49 3.73 -2.15 -10.84
N ARG A 50 3.83 -3.00 -11.87
CA ARG A 50 5.00 -2.95 -12.79
C ARG A 50 5.07 -1.68 -13.65
N LYS A 51 3.97 -0.96 -13.86
CA LYS A 51 3.94 0.27 -14.68
C LYS A 51 3.96 1.55 -13.84
N ASN A 52 3.22 1.60 -12.74
CA ASN A 52 3.02 2.83 -11.96
C ASN A 52 3.40 2.61 -10.49
N TYR A 53 4.70 2.53 -10.20
CA TYR A 53 5.20 2.33 -8.84
C TYR A 53 6.25 3.37 -8.44
N THR A 54 6.27 3.69 -7.15
CA THR A 54 7.31 4.53 -6.57
C THR A 54 8.30 3.63 -5.84
N THR A 55 9.55 3.60 -6.30
CA THR A 55 10.59 2.83 -5.63
C THR A 55 11.15 3.63 -4.46
N VAL A 56 10.93 3.10 -3.26
CA VAL A 56 11.45 3.64 -2.02
C VAL A 56 12.45 2.66 -1.43
N ALA A 57 13.70 3.10 -1.24
CA ALA A 57 14.70 2.27 -0.59
C ALA A 57 14.45 2.21 0.91
N LEU A 58 14.23 0.99 1.43
CA LEU A 58 13.85 0.74 2.82
C LEU A 58 14.81 1.38 3.83
N LYS A 59 16.12 1.46 3.49
CA LYS A 59 17.15 2.11 4.32
C LYS A 59 16.82 3.54 4.74
N TYR A 60 16.04 4.28 3.96
CA TYR A 60 15.66 5.66 4.27
C TYR A 60 14.41 5.75 5.16
N VAL A 61 13.58 4.71 5.13
CA VAL A 61 12.27 4.71 5.81
C VAL A 61 12.34 3.99 7.15
N ILE A 62 13.27 3.05 7.31
CA ILE A 62 13.36 2.18 8.48
C ILE A 62 13.60 2.95 9.81
N GLY A 63 14.22 4.13 9.73
CA GLY A 63 14.45 5.00 10.89
C GLY A 63 13.30 5.97 11.21
N VAL A 64 12.29 6.06 10.34
CA VAL A 64 11.19 7.02 10.47
C VAL A 64 10.08 6.40 11.31
N LYS A 65 9.83 6.97 12.49
CA LYS A 65 8.81 6.45 13.44
C LYS A 65 7.38 6.89 13.13
N SER A 66 7.20 7.95 12.33
CA SER A 66 5.88 8.50 12.01
C SER A 66 5.38 7.98 10.67
N ALA A 67 4.22 7.32 10.68
CA ALA A 67 3.56 6.87 9.45
C ALA A 67 3.30 8.03 8.47
N TYR A 68 2.98 9.23 8.96
CA TYR A 68 2.79 10.41 8.13
C TYR A 68 4.08 10.88 7.47
N ALA A 69 5.22 10.79 8.17
CA ALA A 69 6.51 11.17 7.61
C ALA A 69 6.95 10.17 6.51
N ILE A 70 6.68 8.88 6.70
CA ILE A 70 6.87 7.86 5.65
C ILE A 70 6.02 8.21 4.43
N ARG A 71 4.74 8.52 4.63
CA ARG A 71 3.82 8.85 3.55
C ARG A 71 4.24 10.11 2.79
N LEU A 72 4.70 11.14 3.50
CA LEU A 72 5.22 12.36 2.88
C LEU A 72 6.48 12.07 2.05
N TYR A 73 7.38 11.22 2.55
CA TYR A 73 8.57 10.81 1.81
C TYR A 73 8.20 10.04 0.53
N GLU A 74 7.23 9.14 0.59
CA GLU A 74 6.71 8.42 -0.59
C GLU A 74 6.18 9.39 -1.64
N LEU A 75 5.36 10.38 -1.23
CA LEU A 75 4.83 11.41 -2.12
C LEU A 75 5.95 12.20 -2.79
N LEU A 76 6.95 12.65 -2.04
CA LEU A 76 8.10 13.36 -2.61
C LEU A 76 8.88 12.49 -3.58
N LYS A 77 9.07 11.20 -3.25
CA LYS A 77 9.81 10.25 -4.09
C LYS A 77 9.11 9.96 -5.41
N GLN A 78 7.78 9.88 -5.41
CA GLN A 78 6.97 9.66 -6.61
C GLN A 78 7.22 10.73 -7.68
N TYR A 79 7.45 11.97 -7.25
CA TYR A 79 7.61 13.13 -8.13
C TYR A 79 9.05 13.63 -8.21
N GLN A 80 10.04 12.80 -7.82
CA GLN A 80 11.45 13.19 -7.86
C GLN A 80 11.89 13.70 -9.25
N GLY A 81 11.32 13.15 -10.33
CA GLY A 81 11.62 13.59 -11.69
C GLY A 81 11.02 14.94 -12.09
N ILE A 82 9.96 15.40 -11.41
CA ILE A 82 9.31 16.70 -11.66
C ILE A 82 9.97 17.82 -10.84
N GLY A 83 10.59 17.47 -9.71
CA GLY A 83 11.33 18.39 -8.84
C GLY A 83 10.45 19.08 -7.79
N THR A 84 9.39 19.78 -8.22
CA THR A 84 8.49 20.50 -7.30
C THR A 84 7.01 20.24 -7.61
N ARG A 85 6.19 20.14 -6.56
CA ARG A 85 4.74 19.98 -6.67
C ARG A 85 4.02 20.87 -5.65
N VAL A 86 2.90 21.45 -6.06
CA VAL A 86 1.94 22.11 -5.17
C VAL A 86 0.76 21.16 -4.95
N VAL A 87 0.39 20.96 -3.69
CA VAL A 87 -0.73 20.09 -3.28
C VAL A 87 -1.59 20.85 -2.28
N SER A 88 -2.92 20.71 -2.40
CA SER A 88 -3.83 21.31 -1.43
C SER A 88 -3.79 20.55 -0.10
N ILE A 89 -4.04 21.24 1.00
CA ILE A 89 -4.08 20.59 2.32
C ILE A 89 -5.24 19.58 2.42
N ALA A 90 -6.32 19.81 1.68
CA ALA A 90 -7.45 18.88 1.63
C ALA A 90 -7.07 17.53 1.01
N ASP A 91 -6.18 17.53 0.02
CA ASP A 91 -5.71 16.32 -0.66
C ASP A 91 -4.62 15.55 0.14
N LEU A 92 -4.12 16.13 1.23
CA LEU A 92 -3.03 15.56 2.04
C LEU A 92 -3.54 14.78 3.28
N ARG A 93 -4.85 14.65 3.43
CA ARG A 93 -5.53 14.02 4.58
C ARG A 93 -5.52 12.50 4.56
#